data_AF-A0AAV1KVW6-F1
#
_entry.id   AF-A0AAV1KVW6-F1
#
_cell.length_a   1.000
_cell.length_b   1.000
_cell.length_c   1.000
_cell.angle_alpha   90.00
_cell.angle_beta   90.00
_cell.angle_gamma   90.00
#
_symmetry.space_group_name_H-M   'P 1'
#
loop_
_entity.id
_entity.type
_entity.pdbx_description
1 polymer ?
#
loop_
_entity_poly.entity_id
_entity_poly.type
_entity_poly.pdbx_seq_one_letter_code
_entity_poly.pdbx_strand_id
1 'polypeptide(L)'
;MDSFNVTIIRDLRITANQLCCCLFKYPTLWRVSLILINYYIKINSVLLGVVRQLTLELSLLNIVFVHGRIQRMLWNVTEWCPRQNKRNKGRQRLRWEDDIRKIAGVTWRRITQDRKVWQVVGEAFAEMQDNQKTSI
;
A
#
# COMPACT_ATOMS: atom_id res chain seq x y z
N MET A 1 56.58 2.45 -5.20
CA MET A 1 55.69 2.36 -4.03
C MET A 1 55.12 0.94 -4.02
N ASP A 2 55.98 -0.09 -4.00
CA ASP A 2 55.55 -1.46 -4.36
C ASP A 2 56.11 -2.55 -3.43
N SER A 3 56.74 -2.16 -2.33
CA SER A 3 57.32 -3.09 -1.35
C SER A 3 56.33 -3.53 -0.26
N PHE A 4 55.33 -2.71 0.10
CA PHE A 4 54.37 -3.03 1.16
C PHE A 4 53.30 -4.05 0.75
N ASN A 5 52.91 -4.09 -0.53
CA ASN A 5 51.91 -5.06 -1.02
C ASN A 5 52.46 -6.49 -1.06
N VAL A 6 53.75 -6.66 -1.35
CA VAL A 6 54.35 -8.00 -1.45
C VAL A 6 54.53 -8.66 -0.08
N THR A 7 54.82 -7.88 0.97
CA THR A 7 54.87 -8.37 2.36
C THR A 7 53.49 -8.76 2.88
N ILE A 8 52.46 -7.95 2.66
CA ILE A 8 51.09 -8.28 3.10
C ILE A 8 50.58 -9.55 2.40
N ILE A 9 50.85 -9.71 1.10
CA ILE A 9 50.49 -10.93 0.35
C ILE A 9 51.29 -12.15 0.84
N ARG A 10 52.57 -11.98 1.22
CA ARG A 10 53.39 -13.07 1.77
C ARG A 10 52.93 -13.47 3.18
N ASP A 11 52.54 -12.51 4.02
CA ASP A 11 52.03 -12.76 5.37
C ASP A 11 50.63 -13.42 5.36
N LEU A 12 49.77 -13.02 4.42
CA LEU A 12 48.50 -13.71 4.13
C LEU A 12 48.71 -15.15 3.62
N ARG A 13 49.80 -15.41 2.88
CA ARG A 13 50.13 -16.75 2.37
C ARG A 13 50.75 -17.65 3.44
N ILE A 14 51.54 -17.10 4.36
CA ILE A 14 52.14 -17.84 5.49
C ILE A 14 51.05 -18.22 6.51
N THR A 15 50.10 -17.31 6.79
CA THR A 15 48.94 -17.61 7.66
C THR A 15 48.00 -18.64 7.04
N ALA A 16 47.75 -18.58 5.72
CA ALA A 16 46.99 -19.62 5.01
C ALA A 16 47.67 -20.99 5.08
N ASN A 17 49.00 -21.07 4.96
CA ASN A 17 49.74 -22.32 5.06
C ASN A 17 49.84 -22.85 6.50
N GLN A 18 49.96 -21.99 7.51
CA GLN A 18 49.89 -22.40 8.92
C GLN A 18 48.49 -22.89 9.31
N LEU A 19 47.43 -22.23 8.85
CA LEU A 19 46.05 -22.70 9.01
C LEU A 19 45.84 -24.05 8.30
N CYS A 20 46.44 -24.25 7.13
CA CYS A 20 46.40 -25.52 6.39
C CYS A 20 47.09 -26.67 7.15
N CYS A 21 48.23 -26.41 7.82
CA CYS A 21 48.90 -27.39 8.67
C CYS A 21 48.10 -27.77 9.94
N CYS A 22 47.29 -26.85 10.49
CA CYS A 22 46.39 -27.14 11.61
C CYS A 22 45.11 -27.88 11.16
N LEU A 23 44.60 -27.60 9.95
CA LEU A 23 43.39 -28.21 9.38
C LEU A 23 43.58 -29.70 8.99
N PHE A 24 44.81 -30.15 8.74
CA PHE A 24 45.09 -31.57 8.49
C PHE A 24 45.18 -32.42 9.77
N LYS A 25 45.29 -31.80 10.94
CA LYS A 25 45.52 -32.50 12.21
C LYS A 25 44.25 -33.04 12.87
N TYR A 26 43.06 -32.55 12.45
CA TYR A 26 41.75 -32.99 12.95
C TYR A 26 40.72 -33.08 11.80
N PRO A 27 40.80 -34.10 10.93
CA PRO A 27 39.89 -34.27 9.78
C PRO A 27 38.41 -34.40 10.19
N THR A 28 38.16 -34.79 11.43
CA THR A 28 36.82 -34.85 12.03
C THR A 28 36.21 -33.46 12.21
N LEU A 29 37.00 -32.43 12.55
CA LEU A 29 36.50 -31.07 12.74
C LEU A 29 36.09 -30.42 11.41
N TRP A 30 36.79 -30.72 10.31
CA TRP A 30 36.42 -30.22 8.97
C TRP A 30 35.12 -30.84 8.47
N ARG A 31 34.93 -32.15 8.70
CA ARG A 31 33.68 -32.85 8.42
C ARG A 31 32.51 -32.31 9.24
N VAL A 32 32.70 -32.09 10.55
CA VAL A 32 31.68 -31.51 11.43
C VAL A 32 31.35 -30.07 11.01
N SER A 33 32.36 -29.27 10.66
CA SER A 33 32.15 -27.89 10.17
C SER A 33 31.36 -27.85 8.85
N LEU A 34 31.66 -28.73 7.90
CA LEU A 34 30.88 -28.87 6.66
C LEU A 34 29.43 -29.30 6.92
N ILE A 35 29.20 -30.22 7.87
CA ILE A 35 27.85 -30.64 8.26
C ILE A 35 27.07 -29.46 8.87
N LEU A 36 27.71 -28.68 9.74
CA LEU A 36 27.09 -27.49 10.35
C LEU A 36 26.78 -26.40 9.31
N ILE A 37 27.68 -26.16 8.35
CA ILE A 37 27.46 -25.20 7.26
C ILE A 37 26.30 -25.66 6.36
N ASN A 38 26.28 -26.93 5.97
CA ASN A 38 25.17 -27.47 5.14
C ASN A 38 23.83 -27.45 5.90
N TYR A 39 23.84 -27.75 7.20
CA TYR A 39 22.66 -27.64 8.06
C TYR A 39 22.14 -26.20 8.14
N TYR A 40 23.05 -25.23 8.34
CA TYR A 40 22.73 -23.81 8.36
C TYR A 40 22.15 -23.32 7.03
N ILE A 41 22.75 -23.70 5.89
CA ILE A 41 22.24 -23.35 4.55
C ILE A 41 20.84 -23.95 4.34
N LYS A 42 20.64 -25.22 4.74
CA LYS A 42 19.34 -25.89 4.62
C LYS A 42 18.27 -25.19 5.44
N ILE A 43 18.57 -24.83 6.69
CA ILE A 43 17.67 -24.05 7.55
C ILE A 43 17.30 -22.71 6.91
N ASN A 44 18.30 -21.94 6.45
CA ASN A 44 18.05 -20.65 5.84
C ASN A 44 17.24 -20.76 4.56
N SER A 45 17.45 -21.81 3.75
CA SER A 45 16.65 -22.03 2.53
C SER A 45 15.18 -22.32 2.84
N VAL A 46 14.90 -23.07 3.91
CA VAL A 46 13.53 -23.35 4.38
C VAL A 46 12.89 -22.09 4.95
N LEU A 47 13.62 -21.35 5.80
CA LEU A 47 13.17 -20.07 6.36
C LEU A 47 12.85 -19.04 5.26
N LEU A 48 13.72 -18.92 4.26
CA LEU A 48 13.48 -18.02 3.11
C LEU A 48 12.22 -18.42 2.33
N GLY A 49 11.97 -19.73 2.18
CA GLY A 49 10.76 -20.25 1.56
C GLY A 49 9.49 -19.90 2.35
N VAL A 50 9.51 -20.08 3.67
CA VAL A 50 8.38 -19.74 4.56
C VAL A 50 8.13 -18.24 4.58
N VAL A 51 9.18 -17.41 4.67
CA VAL A 51 9.05 -15.95 4.62
C VAL A 51 8.46 -15.51 3.27
N ARG A 52 8.92 -16.08 2.15
CA ARG A 52 8.36 -15.80 0.82
C ARG A 52 6.88 -16.16 0.75
N GLN A 53 6.48 -17.34 1.25
CA GLN A 53 5.08 -17.73 1.30
C GLN A 53 4.25 -16.73 2.12
N LEU A 54 4.70 -16.38 3.33
CA LEU A 54 4.01 -15.43 4.20
C LEU A 54 3.90 -14.03 3.57
N THR A 55 4.94 -13.56 2.86
CA THR A 55 4.87 -12.28 2.15
C THR A 55 3.83 -12.28 1.03
N LEU A 56 3.70 -13.40 0.31
CA LEU A 56 2.67 -13.55 -0.73
C LEU A 56 1.26 -13.56 -0.11
N GLU A 57 1.04 -14.33 0.95
CA GLU A 57 -0.26 -14.34 1.67
C GLU A 57 -0.66 -12.95 2.19
N LEU A 58 0.28 -12.22 2.80
CA LEU A 58 0.04 -10.86 3.28
C LEU A 58 -0.24 -9.87 2.14
N SER A 59 0.44 -10.01 1.00
CA SER A 59 0.18 -9.19 -0.18
C SER A 59 -1.21 -9.47 -0.78
N LEU A 60 -1.63 -10.74 -0.83
CA LEU A 60 -2.97 -11.12 -1.30
C LEU A 60 -4.05 -10.59 -0.36
N LEU A 61 -3.86 -10.68 0.96
CA LEU A 61 -4.77 -10.09 1.94
C LEU A 61 -4.89 -8.57 1.78
N ASN A 62 -3.78 -7.87 1.56
CA ASN A 62 -3.80 -6.43 1.28
C ASN A 62 -4.53 -6.10 -0.02
N ILE A 63 -4.30 -6.86 -1.10
CA ILE A 63 -5.00 -6.67 -2.38
C ILE A 63 -6.51 -6.88 -2.21
N VAL A 64 -6.94 -7.96 -1.54
CA VAL A 64 -8.36 -8.23 -1.28
C VAL A 64 -9.00 -7.14 -0.42
N PHE A 65 -8.30 -6.69 0.63
CA PHE A 65 -8.78 -5.63 1.51
C PHE A 65 -8.91 -4.28 0.80
N VAL A 66 -7.89 -3.90 0.03
CA VAL A 66 -7.90 -2.66 -0.78
C VAL A 66 -8.98 -2.73 -1.86
N HIS A 67 -9.12 -3.87 -2.53
CA HIS A 67 -10.16 -4.07 -3.55
C HIS A 67 -11.57 -3.96 -2.96
N GLY A 68 -11.83 -4.53 -1.77
CA GLY A 68 -13.12 -4.40 -1.08
C GLY A 68 -13.44 -2.95 -0.69
N ARG A 69 -12.43 -2.17 -0.27
CA ARG A 69 -12.59 -0.73 0.03
C ARG A 69 -12.88 0.07 -1.25
N ILE A 70 -12.18 -0.22 -2.35
CA ILE A 70 -12.40 0.43 -3.65
C ILE A 70 -13.79 0.10 -4.19
N GLN A 71 -14.25 -1.16 -4.11
CA GLN A 71 -15.60 -1.55 -4.55
C GLN A 71 -16.69 -0.81 -3.79
N ARG A 72 -16.54 -0.63 -2.47
CA ARG A 72 -17.48 0.12 -1.64
C ARG A 72 -17.53 1.60 -2.02
N MET A 73 -16.36 2.20 -2.26
CA MET A 73 -16.25 3.58 -2.76
C MET A 73 -16.84 3.73 -4.16
N LEU A 74 -16.57 2.77 -5.06
CA LEU A 74 -17.12 2.74 -6.41
C LEU A 74 -18.65 2.62 -6.38
N TRP A 75 -19.21 1.76 -5.51
CA TRP A 75 -20.64 1.61 -5.33
C TRP A 75 -21.29 2.93 -4.92
N ASN A 76 -20.77 3.60 -3.88
CA ASN A 76 -21.30 4.87 -3.38
C ASN A 76 -21.24 5.99 -4.45
N VAL A 77 -20.17 6.04 -5.24
CA VAL A 77 -20.03 6.99 -6.36
C VAL A 77 -20.99 6.66 -7.51
N THR A 78 -21.24 5.38 -7.78
CA THR A 78 -22.23 4.96 -8.78
C THR A 78 -23.67 5.12 -8.31
N GLU A 79 -23.97 5.00 -7.02
CA GLU A 79 -25.30 5.26 -6.47
C GLU A 79 -25.67 6.75 -6.54
N TRP A 80 -24.69 7.63 -6.37
CA TRP A 80 -24.82 9.06 -6.69
C TRP A 80 -25.24 9.32 -8.15
N CYS A 81 -25.07 8.33 -9.04
CA CYS A 81 -25.60 8.30 -10.40
C CYS A 81 -26.69 7.23 -10.52
N PRO A 82 -27.96 7.50 -10.18
CA PRO A 82 -28.99 6.46 -10.16
C PRO A 82 -29.05 5.70 -11.51
N ARG A 83 -28.57 4.44 -11.50
CA ARG A 83 -28.38 3.57 -12.68
C ARG A 83 -29.68 3.25 -13.41
N GLN A 84 -30.81 3.42 -12.73
CA GLN A 84 -32.14 3.06 -13.23
C GLN A 84 -32.81 4.15 -14.08
N ASN A 85 -32.29 5.37 -14.09
CA ASN A 85 -32.88 6.45 -14.88
C ASN A 85 -32.13 6.62 -16.21
N LYS A 86 -32.62 5.93 -17.25
CA LYS A 86 -32.17 6.12 -18.64
C LYS A 86 -32.54 7.56 -19.07
N ARG A 87 -31.58 8.48 -19.03
CA ARG A 87 -31.74 9.86 -19.51
C ARG A 87 -31.08 10.04 -20.88
N ASN A 88 -31.68 10.88 -21.73
CA ASN A 88 -31.22 11.14 -23.09
C ASN A 88 -29.75 11.63 -23.11
N LYS A 89 -28.93 11.06 -24.01
CA LYS A 89 -27.52 11.43 -24.20
C LYS A 89 -27.38 12.94 -24.46
N GLY A 90 -26.50 13.62 -23.71
CA GLY A 90 -26.09 15.01 -23.98
C GLY A 90 -26.35 16.06 -22.88
N ARG A 91 -27.00 15.73 -21.76
CA ARG A 91 -27.15 16.64 -20.59
C ARG A 91 -26.15 16.32 -19.47
N GLN A 92 -25.64 17.36 -18.81
CA GLN A 92 -24.80 17.25 -17.61
C GLN A 92 -25.52 16.49 -16.48
N ARG A 93 -24.74 15.68 -15.74
CA ARG A 93 -25.20 14.67 -14.76
C ARG A 93 -26.01 15.25 -13.59
N LEU A 94 -25.69 16.47 -13.17
CA LEU A 94 -26.34 17.20 -12.09
C LEU A 94 -26.43 18.66 -12.51
N ARG A 95 -27.63 19.22 -12.52
CA ARG A 95 -27.81 20.66 -12.69
C ARG A 95 -27.81 21.22 -11.27
N TRP A 96 -26.97 22.22 -10.99
CA TRP A 96 -27.00 22.99 -9.73
C TRP A 96 -28.45 23.37 -9.32
N GLU A 97 -29.30 23.62 -10.31
CA GLU A 97 -30.73 23.87 -10.18
C GLU A 97 -31.52 22.73 -9.48
N ASP A 98 -31.17 21.47 -9.68
CA ASP A 98 -31.85 20.32 -9.05
C ASP A 98 -31.52 20.22 -7.56
N ASP A 99 -30.27 20.48 -7.16
CA ASP A 99 -29.85 20.51 -5.75
C ASP A 99 -30.50 21.68 -5.01
N ILE A 100 -30.54 22.85 -5.65
CA ILE A 100 -31.21 24.03 -5.12
C ILE A 100 -32.71 23.79 -4.96
N ARG A 101 -33.34 23.12 -5.93
CA ARG A 101 -34.77 22.75 -5.85
C ARG A 101 -35.04 21.74 -4.75
N LYS A 102 -34.08 20.88 -4.40
CA LYS A 102 -34.21 19.93 -3.28
C LYS A 102 -34.25 20.66 -1.93
N ILE A 103 -33.47 21.73 -1.78
CA ILE A 103 -33.34 22.47 -0.51
C ILE A 103 -34.41 23.56 -0.38
N ALA A 104 -34.58 24.36 -1.43
CA ALA A 104 -35.48 25.52 -1.45
C ALA A 104 -36.87 25.22 -2.06
N GLY A 105 -37.10 23.98 -2.47
CA GLY A 105 -38.37 23.52 -3.03
C GLY A 105 -38.73 24.15 -4.39
N VAL A 106 -40.00 24.10 -4.74
CA VAL A 106 -40.54 24.69 -5.99
C VAL A 106 -40.40 26.22 -6.02
N THR A 107 -40.31 26.84 -4.84
CA THR A 107 -40.17 28.30 -4.64
C THR A 107 -38.74 28.82 -4.74
N TRP A 108 -37.76 27.98 -5.11
CA TRP A 108 -36.35 28.36 -5.16
C TRP A 108 -36.08 29.65 -5.94
N ARG A 109 -36.78 29.89 -7.06
CA ARG A 109 -36.63 31.11 -7.87
C ARG A 109 -36.95 32.40 -7.12
N ARG A 110 -37.89 32.36 -6.17
CA ARG A 110 -38.25 33.51 -5.33
C ARG A 110 -37.23 33.69 -4.22
N ILE A 111 -36.82 32.58 -3.60
CA ILE A 111 -35.83 32.57 -2.51
C ILE A 111 -34.46 33.07 -2.99
N THR A 112 -34.07 32.77 -4.23
CA THR A 112 -32.81 33.26 -4.83
C THR A 112 -32.82 34.75 -5.14
N GLN A 113 -33.99 35.38 -5.26
CA GLN A 113 -34.09 36.83 -5.48
C GLN A 113 -33.78 37.60 -4.19
N ASP A 114 -34.14 37.04 -3.04
CA ASP A 114 -33.83 37.61 -1.73
C ASP A 114 -32.41 37.23 -1.28
N ARG A 115 -31.46 38.14 -1.49
CA ARG A 115 -30.03 37.90 -1.18
C ARG A 115 -29.76 37.46 0.26
N LYS A 116 -30.52 37.99 1.23
CA LYS A 116 -30.39 37.63 2.65
C LYS A 116 -30.82 36.19 2.92
N VAL A 117 -31.95 35.79 2.33
CA VAL A 117 -32.48 34.42 2.49
C VAL A 117 -31.58 33.44 1.76
N TRP A 118 -31.08 33.81 0.57
CA TRP A 118 -30.14 33.00 -0.19
C TRP A 118 -28.83 32.74 0.55
N GLN A 119 -28.32 33.73 1.28
CA GLN A 119 -27.12 33.57 2.10
C GLN A 119 -27.32 32.51 3.19
N VAL A 120 -28.42 32.56 3.93
CA VAL A 120 -28.74 31.59 4.99
C VAL A 120 -28.94 30.18 4.42
N VAL A 121 -29.61 30.06 3.26
CA VAL A 121 -29.80 28.77 2.58
C VAL A 121 -28.46 28.21 2.07
N GLY A 122 -27.56 29.08 1.60
CA GLY A 122 -26.21 28.69 1.19
C GLY A 122 -25.35 28.21 2.35
N GLU A 123 -25.40 28.90 3.49
CA GLU A 123 -24.69 28.53 4.73
C GLU A 123 -25.19 27.17 5.26
N ALA A 124 -26.52 27.01 5.37
CA ALA A 124 -27.12 25.73 5.77
C ALA A 124 -26.77 24.58 4.82
N PHE A 125 -26.60 24.86 3.52
CA PHE A 125 -26.18 23.85 2.55
C PHE A 125 -24.71 23.45 2.73
N ALA A 126 -23.82 24.42 2.96
CA ALA A 126 -22.41 24.14 3.23
C ALA A 126 -22.24 23.31 4.51
N GLU A 127 -22.95 23.68 5.59
CA GLU A 127 -22.97 22.91 6.84
C GLU A 127 -23.51 21.49 6.65
N MET A 128 -24.57 21.32 5.86
CA MET A 128 -25.12 19.99 5.57
C MET A 128 -24.10 19.12 4.81
N GLN A 129 -23.33 19.69 3.88
CA GLN A 129 -22.27 18.94 3.20
C GLN A 129 -21.12 18.56 4.14
N ASP A 130 -20.75 19.45 5.07
CA ASP A 130 -19.66 19.18 5.99
C ASP A 130 -20.06 18.16 7.06
N ASN A 131 -21.29 18.20 7.55
CA ASN A 131 -21.85 17.19 8.46
C ASN A 131 -21.99 15.81 7.80
N GLN A 132 -22.27 15.76 6.49
CA GLN A 132 -22.25 14.49 5.74
C GLN A 132 -20.85 13.88 5.63
N LYS A 133 -19.80 14.69 5.57
CA LYS A 133 -18.41 14.22 5.50
C LYS A 133 -17.91 13.68 6.84
N THR A 134 -18.39 14.23 7.96
CA THR A 134 -17.97 13.82 9.33
C THR A 134 -18.73 12.60 9.85
N SER A 135 -19.84 12.24 9.23
CA SER A 135 -20.69 11.09 9.62
C SER A 135 -20.29 9.76 8.94
N ILE A 136 -19.18 9.74 8.20
CA ILE A 136 -18.70 8.60 7.39
C ILE A 136 -17.32 8.16 7.87
#